data_AF-A0A1F4Q827-F1
#
_entry.id   AF-A0A1F4Q827-F1
#
_cell.length_a   1.000
_cell.length_b   1.000
_cell.length_c   1.000
_cell.angle_alpha   90.00
_cell.angle_beta   90.00
_cell.angle_gamma   90.00
#
_symmetry.space_group_name_H-M   'P 1'
#
loop_
_entity.id
_entity.type
_entity.pdbx_description
1 polymer ?
#
loop_
_entity_poly.entity_id
_entity_poly.type
_entity_poly.pdbx_seq_one_letter_code
_entity_poly.pdbx_strand_id
1 'polypeptide(L)'
;MLLVGVGAALLARRRWRPALLAATMSGLILAAAGLVAPTAHGILQGALREFSQEAGRILQPGDPVVVYGLNAPSIVFYAERRVKPVGADAPGEVEAAVRGLVEAGRPAVVIARSNLVPRLNQMHGLALRTSRGGYALYVAPR
;
A
#
# COMPACT_ATOMS: atom_id res chain seq x y z
N MET A 1 4.97 -27.68 20.34
CA MET A 1 4.20 -28.42 19.32
C MET A 1 5.04 -28.97 18.15
N LEU A 2 6.13 -28.29 17.73
CA LEU A 2 7.05 -28.78 16.68
C LEU A 2 7.72 -30.13 16.98
N LEU A 3 8.14 -30.35 18.23
CA LEU A 3 8.81 -31.60 18.65
C LEU A 3 7.92 -32.85 18.56
N VAL A 4 6.60 -32.69 18.68
CA VAL A 4 5.65 -33.81 18.64
C VAL A 4 5.39 -34.27 17.21
N GLY A 5 5.31 -33.35 16.25
CA GLY A 5 5.08 -33.68 14.83
C GLY A 5 6.27 -34.39 14.18
N VAL A 6 7.50 -33.96 14.50
CA VAL A 6 8.72 -34.59 13.97
C VAL A 6 8.95 -35.98 14.58
N GLY A 7 8.68 -36.15 15.88
CA GLY A 7 8.77 -37.44 16.56
C GLY A 7 7.77 -38.47 16.03
N ALA A 8 6.52 -38.06 15.78
CA ALA A 8 5.49 -38.93 15.22
C ALA A 8 5.79 -39.36 13.76
N ALA A 9 6.37 -38.47 12.95
CA ALA A 9 6.78 -38.80 11.58
C ALA A 9 7.96 -39.80 11.52
N LEU A 10 8.88 -39.73 12.48
CA LEU A 10 9.99 -40.69 12.59
C LEU A 10 9.52 -42.09 13.00
N LEU A 11 8.50 -42.19 13.85
CA LEU A 11 7.90 -43.46 14.32
C LEU A 11 6.86 -44.07 13.36
N ALA A 12 6.36 -43.32 12.37
CA ALA A 12 5.34 -43.81 11.44
C ALA A 12 5.90 -44.82 10.42
N ARG A 13 5.16 -45.93 10.18
CA ARG A 13 5.47 -46.93 9.14
C ARG A 13 5.68 -46.24 7.79
N ARG A 14 6.69 -46.70 7.01
CA ARG A 14 7.23 -46.13 5.75
C ARG A 14 6.19 -45.54 4.76
N ARG A 15 4.97 -46.08 4.72
CA ARG A 15 3.85 -45.62 3.88
C ARG A 15 3.20 -44.29 4.30
N TRP A 16 3.25 -43.92 5.57
CA TRP A 16 2.50 -42.76 6.11
C TRP A 16 3.35 -41.50 6.34
N ARG A 17 4.68 -41.66 6.27
CA ARG A 17 5.64 -40.55 6.38
C ARG A 17 5.37 -39.36 5.44
N PRO A 18 5.07 -39.54 4.14
CA PRO A 18 4.83 -38.39 3.26
C PRO A 18 3.57 -37.60 3.63
N ALA A 19 2.50 -38.27 4.09
CA ALA A 19 1.26 -37.61 4.50
C ALA A 19 1.44 -36.79 5.79
N LEU A 20 2.21 -37.31 6.76
CA LEU A 20 2.55 -36.58 7.99
C LEU A 20 3.45 -35.37 7.73
N LEU A 21 4.41 -35.49 6.80
CA LEU A 21 5.25 -34.37 6.37
C LEU A 21 4.43 -33.29 5.64
N ALA A 22 3.51 -33.68 4.76
CA ALA A 22 2.62 -32.73 4.09
C ALA A 22 1.71 -32.01 5.08
N ALA A 23 1.11 -32.73 6.04
CA ALA A 23 0.26 -32.12 7.06
C ALA A 23 1.01 -31.13 7.96
N THR A 24 2.25 -31.46 8.34
CA THR A 24 3.09 -30.56 9.14
C THR A 24 3.53 -29.33 8.36
N MET A 25 3.93 -29.48 7.09
CA MET A 25 4.28 -28.34 6.22
C MET A 25 3.08 -27.43 5.95
N SER A 26 1.92 -27.99 5.60
CA SER A 26 0.69 -27.22 5.41
C SER A 26 0.27 -26.50 6.68
N GLY A 27 0.37 -27.15 7.85
CA GLY A 27 0.11 -26.53 9.14
C GLY A 27 1.06 -25.37 9.45
N LEU A 28 2.35 -25.51 9.12
CA LEU A 28 3.35 -24.46 9.25
C LEU A 28 3.05 -23.26 8.35
N ILE A 29 2.67 -23.50 7.09
CA ILE A 29 2.31 -22.44 6.14
C ILE A 29 1.06 -21.69 6.61
N LEU A 30 0.02 -22.41 7.05
CA LEU A 30 -1.21 -21.80 7.58
C LEU A 30 -0.96 -20.99 8.85
N ALA A 31 -0.15 -21.52 9.78
CA ALA A 31 0.22 -20.80 11.00
C ALA A 31 1.05 -19.54 10.71
N ALA A 32 2.00 -19.63 9.78
CA ALA A 32 2.78 -18.48 9.32
C ALA A 32 1.89 -17.42 8.64
N ALA A 33 0.97 -17.85 7.77
CA ALA A 33 0.02 -16.95 7.11
C ALA A 33 -0.89 -16.25 8.13
N GLY A 34 -1.40 -16.97 9.15
CA GLY A 34 -2.25 -16.41 10.19
C GLY A 34 -1.56 -15.37 11.07
N LEU A 35 -0.24 -15.48 11.29
CA LEU A 35 0.55 -14.50 12.05
C LEU A 35 0.96 -13.28 11.20
N VAL A 36 1.26 -13.49 9.92
CA VAL A 36 1.74 -12.43 9.02
C VAL A 36 0.58 -11.58 8.47
N ALA A 37 -0.56 -12.19 8.16
CA ALA A 37 -1.73 -11.51 7.58
C ALA A 37 -2.23 -10.30 8.39
N PRO A 38 -2.48 -10.37 9.71
CA PRO A 38 -2.97 -9.22 10.47
C PRO A 38 -1.94 -8.08 10.52
N THR A 39 -0.65 -8.43 10.62
CA THR A 39 0.45 -7.47 10.66
C THR A 39 0.58 -6.75 9.32
N ALA A 40 0.48 -7.46 8.20
CA ALA A 40 0.46 -6.88 6.87
C ALA A 40 -0.74 -5.96 6.65
N HIS A 41 -1.94 -6.37 7.11
CA HIS A 41 -3.15 -5.55 7.00
C HIS A 41 -3.05 -4.24 7.79
N GLY A 42 -2.54 -4.28 9.02
CA GLY A 42 -2.35 -3.09 9.84
C GLY A 42 -1.35 -2.10 9.24
N ILE A 43 -0.26 -2.61 8.67
CA ILE A 43 0.78 -1.78 8.03
C ILE A 43 0.25 -1.10 6.75
N LEU A 44 -0.50 -1.84 5.91
CA LEU A 44 -1.08 -1.31 4.68
C LEU A 44 -2.20 -0.31 4.97
N GLN A 45 -3.19 -0.69 5.78
CA GLN A 45 -4.35 0.16 6.03
C GLN A 45 -4.02 1.36 6.92
N GLY A 46 -3.11 1.20 7.88
CA GLY A 46 -2.64 2.28 8.75
C GLY A 46 -1.93 3.38 7.96
N ALA A 47 -0.98 3.00 7.09
CA ALA A 47 -0.24 3.96 6.28
C ALA A 47 -1.18 4.78 5.37
N LEU A 48 -2.15 4.13 4.73
CA LEU A 48 -3.06 4.83 3.82
C LEU A 48 -3.99 5.81 4.55
N ARG A 49 -4.45 5.46 5.75
CA ARG A 49 -5.21 6.37 6.61
C ARG A 49 -4.38 7.59 6.99
N GLU A 50 -3.16 7.39 7.47
CA GLU A 50 -2.24 8.48 7.83
C GLU A 50 -1.98 9.40 6.62
N PHE A 51 -1.71 8.83 5.44
CA PHE A 51 -1.44 9.60 4.24
C PHE A 51 -2.65 10.39 3.77
N SER A 52 -3.84 9.83 3.92
CA SER A 52 -5.09 10.49 3.56
C SER A 52 -5.37 11.67 4.50
N GLN A 53 -5.20 11.48 5.80
CA GLN A 53 -5.32 12.56 6.80
C GLN A 53 -4.30 13.67 6.56
N GLU A 54 -3.04 13.32 6.28
CA GLU A 54 -1.99 14.28 5.95
C GLU A 54 -2.30 15.05 4.67
N ALA A 55 -2.82 14.37 3.63
CA ALA A 55 -3.27 15.02 2.42
C ALA A 55 -4.39 16.04 2.70
N GLY A 56 -5.35 15.69 3.55
CA GLY A 56 -6.41 16.60 4.00
C GLY A 56 -5.89 17.85 4.72
N ARG A 57 -4.80 17.74 5.49
CA ARG A 57 -4.17 18.90 6.17
C ARG A 57 -3.46 19.84 5.22
N ILE A 58 -2.86 19.31 4.16
CA ILE A 58 -2.08 20.10 3.18
C ILE A 58 -3.01 20.82 2.19
N LEU A 59 -4.10 20.16 1.80
CA LEU A 59 -5.02 20.64 0.78
C LEU A 59 -6.10 21.55 1.34
N GLN A 60 -6.43 22.63 0.61
CA GLN A 60 -7.57 23.47 0.95
C GLN A 60 -8.90 22.73 0.67
N PRO A 61 -10.02 23.15 1.30
CA PRO A 61 -11.34 22.65 0.95
C PRO A 61 -11.61 22.84 -0.56
N GLY A 62 -11.88 21.74 -1.26
CA GLY A 62 -12.15 21.74 -2.70
C GLY A 62 -10.96 21.36 -3.60
N ASP A 63 -9.73 21.34 -3.07
CA ASP A 63 -8.55 20.75 -3.74
C ASP A 63 -8.66 19.22 -3.75
N PRO A 64 -8.43 18.56 -4.90
CA PRO A 64 -8.49 17.11 -4.97
C PRO A 64 -7.17 16.45 -4.54
N VAL A 65 -7.27 15.31 -3.85
CA VAL A 65 -6.16 14.37 -3.68
C VAL A 65 -6.04 13.54 -4.96
N VAL A 66 -4.85 13.53 -5.58
CA VAL A 66 -4.60 12.70 -6.75
C VAL A 66 -4.18 11.31 -6.28
N VAL A 67 -4.86 10.27 -6.76
CA VAL A 67 -4.62 8.88 -6.35
C VAL A 67 -4.12 8.11 -7.56
N TYR A 68 -2.82 7.80 -7.59
CA TYR A 68 -2.14 7.25 -8.76
C TYR A 68 -1.92 5.73 -8.65
N GLY A 69 -2.54 4.98 -9.56
CA GLY A 69 -2.42 3.53 -9.69
C GLY A 69 -2.97 2.77 -8.49
N LEU A 70 -3.94 3.35 -7.79
CA LEU A 70 -4.55 2.85 -6.57
C LEU A 70 -6.07 2.86 -6.71
N ASN A 71 -6.72 1.79 -6.23
CA ASN A 71 -8.16 1.78 -6.02
C ASN A 71 -8.42 1.64 -4.51
N ALA A 72 -8.55 2.77 -3.82
CA ALA A 72 -8.74 2.79 -2.38
C ALA A 72 -9.83 3.81 -1.97
N PRO A 73 -11.08 3.36 -1.89
CA PRO A 73 -12.21 4.22 -1.49
C PRO A 73 -12.03 4.88 -0.12
N SER A 74 -11.30 4.24 0.79
CA SER A 74 -11.01 4.76 2.14
C SER A 74 -10.28 6.10 2.14
N ILE A 75 -9.54 6.43 1.07
CA ILE A 75 -8.87 7.73 0.93
C ILE A 75 -9.88 8.88 0.94
N VAL A 76 -11.01 8.71 0.25
CA VAL A 76 -12.08 9.73 0.19
C VAL A 76 -12.59 10.07 1.58
N PHE A 77 -12.81 9.03 2.40
CA PHE A 77 -13.31 9.18 3.77
C PHE A 77 -12.30 9.85 4.69
N TYR A 78 -11.04 9.41 4.67
CA TYR A 78 -10.04 9.90 5.62
C TYR A 78 -9.39 11.22 5.22
N ALA A 79 -9.36 11.55 3.93
CA ALA A 79 -8.83 12.82 3.48
C ALA A 79 -9.82 13.97 3.65
N GLU A 80 -11.13 13.68 3.72
CA GLU A 80 -12.20 14.70 3.69
C GLU A 80 -12.03 15.67 2.51
N ARG A 81 -11.54 15.15 1.38
CA ARG A 81 -11.26 15.88 0.14
C ARG A 81 -11.79 15.08 -1.02
N ARG A 82 -12.03 15.78 -2.14
CA ARG A 82 -12.34 15.12 -3.41
C ARG A 82 -11.14 14.28 -3.82
N VAL A 83 -11.38 13.13 -4.43
CA VAL A 83 -10.31 12.27 -4.95
C VAL A 83 -10.37 12.27 -6.46
N LYS A 84 -9.21 12.46 -7.10
CA LYS A 84 -9.02 12.28 -8.54
C LYS A 84 -8.25 10.97 -8.76
N PRO A 85 -8.92 9.84 -9.07
CA PRO A 85 -8.23 8.61 -9.39
C PRO A 85 -7.54 8.73 -10.76
N VAL A 86 -6.30 8.24 -10.85
CA VAL A 86 -5.52 8.15 -12.08
C VAL A 86 -5.00 6.72 -12.21
N GLY A 87 -5.21 6.11 -13.38
CA GLY A 87 -4.74 4.73 -13.64
C GLY A 87 -3.22 4.61 -13.60
N ALA A 88 -2.70 3.44 -13.22
CA ALA A 88 -1.25 3.21 -13.15
C ALA A 88 -0.56 3.37 -14.52
N ASP A 89 -1.30 3.11 -15.60
CA ASP A 89 -0.82 3.15 -16.98
C ASP A 89 -0.97 4.52 -17.64
N ALA A 90 -1.38 5.54 -16.88
CA ALA A 90 -1.58 6.91 -17.37
C ALA A 90 -0.66 7.93 -16.65
N PRO A 91 0.68 7.82 -16.78
CA PRO A 91 1.62 8.75 -16.14
C PRO A 91 1.43 10.20 -16.60
N GLY A 92 1.02 10.42 -17.86
CA GLY A 92 0.75 11.77 -18.38
C GLY A 92 -0.47 12.43 -17.72
N GLU A 93 -1.46 11.66 -17.26
CA GLU A 93 -2.64 12.21 -16.59
C GLU A 93 -2.34 12.69 -15.17
N VAL A 94 -1.50 11.96 -14.43
CA VAL A 94 -1.06 12.39 -13.09
C VAL A 94 -0.17 13.63 -13.22
N GLU A 95 0.72 13.67 -14.20
CA GLU A 95 1.56 14.84 -14.45
C GLU A 95 0.71 16.07 -14.82
N ALA A 96 -0.24 15.92 -15.76
CA ALA A 96 -1.15 17.01 -16.13
C ALA A 96 -2.02 17.47 -14.95
N ALA A 97 -2.46 16.54 -14.09
CA ALA A 97 -3.23 16.87 -12.90
C ALA A 97 -2.41 17.68 -11.88
N VAL A 98 -1.17 17.25 -11.60
CA VAL A 98 -0.26 17.96 -10.70
C VAL A 98 0.06 19.34 -11.29
N ARG A 99 0.45 19.39 -12.56
CA ARG A 99 0.81 20.62 -13.26
C ARG A 99 -0.32 21.64 -13.24
N GLY A 100 -1.54 21.23 -13.58
CA GLY A 100 -2.70 22.13 -13.58
C GLY A 100 -3.08 22.65 -12.19
N LEU A 101 -2.78 21.92 -11.11
CA LEU A 101 -2.96 22.43 -9.75
C LEU A 101 -1.88 23.46 -9.40
N VAL A 102 -0.61 23.15 -9.69
CA VAL A 102 0.53 24.05 -9.40
C VAL A 102 0.43 25.34 -10.21
N GLU A 103 0.10 25.27 -11.50
CA GLU A 103 -0.11 26.45 -12.36
C GLU A 103 -1.27 27.34 -11.87
N ALA A 104 -2.27 26.75 -11.21
CA ALA A 104 -3.35 27.48 -10.57
C ALA A 104 -2.99 28.05 -9.18
N GLY A 105 -1.73 27.93 -8.74
CA GLY A 105 -1.27 28.34 -7.41
C GLY A 105 -1.82 27.48 -6.28
N ARG A 106 -2.21 26.23 -6.57
CA ARG A 106 -2.81 25.29 -5.61
C ARG A 106 -1.81 24.16 -5.30
N PRO A 107 -1.70 23.72 -4.03
CA PRO A 107 -0.84 22.61 -3.71
C PRO A 107 -1.39 21.33 -4.34
N ALA A 108 -0.50 20.46 -4.80
CA ALA A 108 -0.89 19.13 -5.28
C ALA A 108 -0.42 18.06 -4.29
N VAL A 109 -1.27 17.09 -3.99
CA VAL A 109 -0.92 15.92 -3.19
C VAL A 109 -1.22 14.67 -3.99
N VAL A 110 -0.24 13.80 -4.11
CA VAL A 110 -0.35 12.52 -4.82
C VAL A 110 -0.11 11.37 -3.85
N ILE A 111 -1.05 10.45 -3.76
CA ILE A 111 -0.88 9.16 -3.06
C ILE A 111 -0.72 8.08 -4.13
N ALA A 112 0.33 7.27 -4.04
CA ALA A 112 0.63 6.23 -5.01
C ALA A 112 1.16 4.94 -4.37
N ARG A 113 1.13 3.82 -5.11
CA ARG A 113 1.85 2.60 -4.70
C ARG A 113 3.36 2.80 -4.81
N SER A 114 4.13 2.14 -3.93
CA SER A 114 5.59 2.26 -3.92
C SER A 114 6.26 1.82 -5.22
N ASN A 115 5.66 0.91 -6.00
CA ASN A 115 6.19 0.50 -7.30
C ASN A 115 6.09 1.60 -8.38
N LEU A 116 5.31 2.66 -8.15
CA LEU A 116 5.16 3.80 -9.06
C LEU A 116 6.05 5.00 -8.66
N VAL A 117 6.74 4.94 -7.53
CA VAL A 117 7.68 5.96 -7.04
C VAL A 117 8.73 6.34 -8.08
N PRO A 118 9.39 5.41 -8.81
CA PRO A 118 10.39 5.80 -9.80
C PRO A 118 9.86 6.74 -10.88
N ARG A 119 8.58 6.60 -11.26
CA ARG A 119 7.92 7.47 -12.24
C ARG A 119 7.63 8.85 -11.66
N LEU A 120 7.13 8.90 -10.42
CA LEU A 120 6.86 10.16 -9.73
C LEU A 120 8.12 10.96 -9.42
N ASN A 121 9.24 10.29 -9.15
CA ASN A 121 10.54 10.96 -8.94
C ASN A 121 11.07 11.67 -10.19
N GLN A 122 10.55 11.35 -11.38
CA GLN A 122 10.93 12.02 -12.63
C GLN A 122 10.08 13.28 -12.89
N MET A 123 9.03 13.53 -12.10
CA MET A 123 8.15 14.68 -12.28
C MET A 123 8.73 15.91 -11.58
N HIS A 124 8.95 16.98 -12.34
CA HIS A 124 9.41 18.25 -11.78
C HIS A 124 8.37 18.87 -10.84
N GLY A 125 8.85 19.45 -9.73
CA GLY A 125 7.98 20.11 -8.74
C GLY A 125 7.28 19.16 -7.77
N LEU A 126 7.43 17.85 -7.92
CA LEU A 126 6.85 16.85 -7.04
C LEU A 126 7.93 16.29 -6.08
N ALA A 127 7.72 16.46 -4.76
CA ALA A 127 8.65 15.99 -3.74
C ALA A 127 8.06 14.81 -2.95
N LEU A 128 8.85 13.76 -2.74
CA LEU A 128 8.47 12.67 -1.86
C LEU A 128 8.47 13.17 -0.41
N ARG A 129 7.30 13.09 0.25
CA ARG A 129 7.15 13.50 1.65
C ARG A 129 7.33 12.33 2.61
N THR A 130 6.75 11.17 2.29
CA THR A 130 6.90 9.95 3.09
C THR A 130 6.59 8.70 2.26
N SER A 131 7.15 7.56 2.66
CA SER A 131 6.94 6.25 2.04
C SER A 131 6.88 5.19 3.12
N ARG A 132 5.75 4.47 3.21
CA ARG A 132 5.50 3.43 4.22
C ARG A 132 4.38 2.51 3.75
N GLY A 133 4.42 1.25 4.18
CA GLY A 133 3.33 0.30 3.99
C GLY A 133 2.97 0.04 2.53
N GLY A 134 3.94 0.11 1.61
CA GLY A 134 3.69 -0.11 0.18
C GLY A 134 3.06 1.08 -0.55
N TYR A 135 2.98 2.24 0.10
CA TYR A 135 2.49 3.48 -0.47
C TYR A 135 3.53 4.60 -0.33
N ALA A 136 3.35 5.65 -1.12
CA ALA A 136 4.10 6.89 -1.03
C ALA A 136 3.17 8.10 -1.11
N LEU A 137 3.52 9.15 -0.37
CA LEU A 137 2.86 10.45 -0.38
C LEU A 137 3.82 11.48 -0.98
N TYR A 138 3.38 12.14 -2.03
CA TYR A 138 4.09 13.20 -2.71
C TYR A 138 3.35 14.52 -2.60
N VAL A 139 4.10 15.61 -2.60
CA VAL A 139 3.58 16.97 -2.50
C VAL A 139 4.25 17.85 -3.54
N ALA A 140 3.47 18.70 -4.20
CA ALA A 140 3.99 19.86 -4.93
C ALA A 140 3.59 21.13 -4.17
N PRO A 141 4.55 21.99 -3.79
CA PRO A 141 4.24 23.27 -3.18
C PRO A 141 3.54 24.21 -4.18
N ARG A 142 2.92 25.26 -3.64
CA ARG A 142 2.39 26.38 -4.41
C ARG A 142 3.50 27.19 -5.05
#